data_AF-A0A349B4S1-F1
#
_entry.id   AF-A0A349B4S1-F1
#
_cell.length_a   1.000
_cell.length_b   1.000
_cell.length_c   1.000
_cell.angle_alpha   90.00
_cell.angle_beta   90.00
_cell.angle_gamma   90.00
#
_symmetry.space_group_name_H-M   'P 1'
#
loop_
_entity.id
_entity.type
_entity.pdbx_description
1 polymer ?
#
loop_
_entity_poly.entity_id
_entity_poly.type
_entity_poly.pdbx_seq_one_letter_code
_entity_poly.pdbx_strand_id
1 'polypeptide(L)'
;MQVEVFADVWCPFTHVGLRRFVELRTHMAVPPVLVVRSWPLELVNGAPMDPAFIAEEVDDIRGSVAPDLFTGFDPARFPTSTLRALALTGRAYEQSPATGEAVALELRDRLFERGEDIGDPDVLAAVATAHGLAMEAGDDLPR
;
A
#
# COMPACT_ATOMS: atom_id res chain seq x y z
N MET A 1 11.31 14.51 14.01
CA MET A 1 10.53 15.13 12.92
C MET A 1 9.62 14.07 12.33
N GLN A 2 8.38 14.42 12.00
CA GLN A 2 7.42 13.52 11.36
C GLN A 2 7.12 14.01 9.95
N VAL A 3 7.02 13.08 8.99
CA VAL A 3 6.59 13.33 7.62
C VAL A 3 5.29 12.57 7.39
N GLU A 4 4.23 13.28 7.02
CA GLU A 4 2.95 12.67 6.68
C GLU A 4 2.74 12.66 5.17
N VAL A 5 2.31 11.50 4.64
CA VAL A 5 2.03 11.30 3.22
C VAL A 5 0.59 10.84 3.09
N PHE A 6 -0.27 11.63 2.44
CA PHE A 6 -1.65 11.25 2.15
C PHE A 6 -1.67 10.51 0.82
N ALA A 7 -2.05 9.24 0.83
CA ALA A 7 -1.97 8.42 -0.37
C ALA A 7 -2.87 7.19 -0.32
N ASP A 8 -3.16 6.70 -1.52
CA ASP A 8 -3.84 5.43 -1.73
C ASP A 8 -2.86 4.27 -1.93
N VAL A 9 -3.17 3.09 -1.40
CA VAL A 9 -2.35 1.88 -1.43
C VAL A 9 -2.10 1.35 -2.84
N TRP A 10 -3.04 1.55 -3.77
CA TRP A 10 -2.88 1.16 -5.18
C TRP A 10 -2.29 2.24 -6.10
N CYS A 11 -1.75 3.33 -5.56
CA CYS A 11 -1.08 4.36 -6.35
C CYS A 11 0.40 3.96 -6.63
N PRO A 12 0.80 3.75 -7.90
CA PRO A 12 2.16 3.34 -8.24
C PRO A 12 3.20 4.46 -7.99
N PHE A 13 2.83 5.72 -8.21
CA PHE A 13 3.73 6.85 -7.91
C PHE A 13 4.10 6.94 -6.43
N THR A 14 3.12 6.78 -5.54
CA THR A 14 3.41 6.80 -4.10
C THR A 14 4.24 5.59 -3.70
N HIS A 15 4.03 4.41 -4.29
CA HIS A 15 4.89 3.26 -4.04
C HIS A 15 6.37 3.60 -4.29
N VAL A 16 6.70 4.16 -5.46
CA VAL A 16 8.07 4.60 -5.75
C VAL A 16 8.56 5.64 -4.74
N GLY A 17 7.75 6.67 -4.48
CA GLY A 17 8.12 7.74 -3.55
C GLY A 17 8.43 7.22 -2.15
N LEU A 18 7.64 6.29 -1.63
CA LEU A 18 7.85 5.69 -0.31
C LEU A 18 9.08 4.78 -0.29
N ARG A 19 9.33 3.99 -1.34
CA ARG A 19 10.54 3.17 -1.45
C ARG A 19 11.79 4.04 -1.38
N ARG A 20 11.84 5.12 -2.16
CA ARG A 20 12.97 6.07 -2.14
C ARG A 20 13.08 6.82 -0.82
N PHE A 21 11.97 7.18 -0.19
CA PHE A 21 11.98 7.79 1.14
C PHE A 21 12.63 6.87 2.17
N VAL A 22 12.20 5.61 2.22
CA VAL A 22 12.70 4.63 3.20
C VAL A 22 14.18 4.34 2.95
N GLU A 23 14.58 4.18 1.70
CA GLU A 23 15.99 4.01 1.30
C GLU A 23 16.85 5.18 1.82
N LEU A 24 16.49 6.42 1.48
CA LEU A 24 17.20 7.61 1.92
C LEU A 24 17.24 7.77 3.44
N ARG A 25 16.13 7.44 4.13
CA ARG A 25 16.02 7.53 5.58
C ARG A 25 17.07 6.69 6.30
N THR A 26 17.48 5.55 5.76
CA THR A 26 18.50 4.68 6.38
C THR A 26 19.88 5.33 6.48
N HIS A 27 20.15 6.34 5.66
CA HIS A 27 21.42 7.06 5.63
C HIS A 27 21.42 8.34 6.48
N MET A 28 20.32 8.65 7.18
CA MET A 28 20.19 9.87 7.98
C MET A 28 20.64 9.63 9.42
N ALA A 29 21.38 10.58 9.99
CA ALA A 29 21.78 10.54 11.40
C ALA A 29 20.58 10.58 12.37
N VAL A 30 19.50 11.26 11.98
CA VAL A 30 18.24 11.32 12.73
C VAL A 30 17.09 11.02 11.75
N PRO A 31 16.64 9.76 11.64
CA PRO A 31 15.61 9.39 10.67
C PRO A 31 14.24 9.97 11.05
N PRO A 32 13.49 10.58 10.12
CA PRO A 32 12.12 10.99 10.38
C PRO A 32 11.19 9.78 10.55
N VAL A 33 10.15 9.96 11.35
CA VAL A 33 9.02 9.03 11.40
C VAL A 33 8.13 9.30 10.18
N LEU A 34 7.84 8.26 9.41
CA LEU A 34 6.91 8.33 8.28
C LEU A 34 5.52 7.89 8.74
N VAL A 35 4.51 8.65 8.37
CA VAL A 35 3.11 8.29 8.61
C VAL A 35 2.35 8.40 7.29
N VAL A 36 1.93 7.27 6.75
CA VAL A 36 1.10 7.20 5.54
C VAL A 36 -0.36 7.26 5.95
N ARG A 37 -1.04 8.36 5.58
CA ARG A 37 -2.46 8.58 5.82
C ARG A 37 -3.27 8.11 4.62
N SER A 38 -4.32 7.34 4.88
CA SER A 38 -5.19 6.82 3.83
C SER A 38 -5.87 7.95 3.06
N TRP A 39 -5.80 7.87 1.72
CA TRP A 39 -6.58 8.68 0.80
C TRP A 39 -7.28 7.74 -0.20
N PRO A 40 -8.50 7.23 0.13
CA PRO A 40 -9.17 6.19 -0.65
C PRO A 40 -9.74 6.76 -1.96
N LEU A 41 -8.96 6.71 -3.05
CA LEU A 41 -9.36 7.11 -4.40
C LEU A 41 -10.60 6.36 -4.86
N GLU A 42 -10.83 5.13 -4.41
CA GLU A 42 -12.06 4.38 -4.71
C GLU A 42 -13.31 5.18 -4.33
N LEU A 43 -13.29 5.76 -3.12
CA LEU A 43 -14.40 6.57 -2.60
C LEU A 43 -14.42 7.96 -3.24
N VAL A 44 -13.25 8.56 -3.49
CA VAL A 44 -13.14 9.89 -4.11
C VAL A 44 -13.64 9.86 -5.56
N ASN A 45 -13.31 8.82 -6.32
CA ASN A 45 -13.69 8.63 -7.71
C ASN A 45 -15.10 8.01 -7.84
N GLY A 46 -15.62 7.39 -6.78
CA GLY A 46 -16.87 6.63 -6.80
C GLY A 46 -16.78 5.32 -7.57
N ALA A 47 -15.56 4.84 -7.86
CA ALA A 47 -15.29 3.61 -8.60
C ALA A 47 -13.87 3.10 -8.30
N PRO A 48 -13.62 1.78 -8.43
CA PRO A 48 -12.28 1.21 -8.35
C PRO A 48 -11.33 1.76 -9.42
N MET A 49 -10.02 1.68 -9.18
CA MET A 49 -9.02 2.01 -10.20
C MET A 49 -9.05 0.98 -11.33
N ASP A 50 -8.88 1.44 -12.57
CA ASP A 50 -8.78 0.57 -13.73
C ASP A 50 -7.39 -0.12 -13.76
N PRO A 51 -7.32 -1.47 -13.71
CA PRO A 51 -6.06 -2.21 -13.77
C PRO A 51 -5.24 -1.93 -15.04
N ALA A 52 -5.90 -1.70 -16.19
CA ALA A 52 -5.21 -1.44 -17.44
C ALA A 52 -4.55 -0.06 -17.43
N PHE A 53 -5.25 0.94 -16.90
CA PHE A 53 -4.70 2.28 -16.68
C PHE A 53 -3.50 2.23 -15.72
N ILE A 54 -3.59 1.48 -14.62
CA ILE A 54 -2.46 1.34 -13.69
C ILE A 54 -1.28 0.62 -14.31
N ALA A 55 -1.51 -0.35 -15.20
CA ALA A 55 -0.44 -1.02 -15.93
C ALA A 55 0.34 -0.05 -16.85
N GLU A 56 -0.36 0.84 -17.56
CA GLU A 56 0.26 1.88 -18.38
C GLU A 56 1.16 2.79 -17.53
N GLU A 57 0.64 3.27 -16.39
CA GLU A 57 1.40 4.10 -15.44
C GLU A 57 2.63 3.36 -14.89
N VAL A 58 2.51 2.07 -14.55
CA VAL A 58 3.64 1.24 -14.10
C VAL A 58 4.73 1.13 -15.17
N ASP A 59 4.35 0.91 -16.43
CA ASP A 59 5.31 0.79 -17.54
C ASP A 59 6.04 2.11 -17.81
N ASP A 60 5.33 3.24 -17.77
CA ASP A 60 5.92 4.58 -17.91
C ASP A 60 6.89 4.91 -16.77
N ILE A 61 6.53 4.56 -15.53
CA ILE A 61 7.39 4.77 -14.36
C ILE A 61 8.65 3.89 -14.45
N ARG A 62 8.53 2.61 -14.83
CA ARG A 62 9.67 1.71 -15.06
C ARG A 62 10.60 2.24 -16.14
N GLY A 63 10.03 2.73 -17.23
CA GLY A 63 10.78 3.29 -18.36
C GLY A 63 11.54 4.58 -18.04
N SER A 64 11.28 5.20 -16.87
CA SER A 64 11.81 6.52 -16.51
C SER A 64 12.58 6.54 -15.19
N VAL A 65 11.89 6.44 -14.06
CA VAL A 65 12.42 6.81 -12.73
C VAL A 65 12.62 5.62 -11.79
N ALA A 66 12.07 4.45 -12.12
CA ALA A 66 12.18 3.25 -11.28
C ALA A 66 12.29 1.96 -12.11
N PRO A 67 13.37 1.80 -12.90
CA PRO A 67 13.57 0.61 -13.75
C PRO A 67 13.74 -0.70 -12.97
N ASP A 68 14.01 -0.61 -11.66
CA ASP A 68 14.22 -1.72 -10.73
C ASP A 68 12.97 -2.11 -9.92
N LEU A 69 11.84 -1.39 -10.06
CA LEU A 69 10.62 -1.62 -9.30
C LEU A 69 9.51 -2.28 -10.13
N PHE A 70 8.46 -2.67 -9.42
CA PHE A 70 7.27 -3.34 -9.91
C PHE A 70 7.52 -4.75 -10.47
N THR A 71 8.58 -5.44 -10.03
CA THR A 71 9.07 -6.66 -10.72
C THR A 71 8.06 -7.80 -10.83
N GLY A 72 7.11 -7.88 -9.90
CA GLY A 72 6.02 -8.86 -9.88
C GLY A 72 4.64 -8.29 -10.16
N PHE A 73 4.50 -7.04 -10.58
CA PHE A 73 3.18 -6.43 -10.84
C PHE A 73 2.40 -7.23 -11.89
N ASP A 74 1.16 -7.59 -11.55
CA ASP A 74 0.26 -8.37 -12.40
C ASP A 74 -1.13 -7.71 -12.46
N PRO A 75 -1.51 -7.09 -13.60
CA PRO A 75 -2.82 -6.45 -13.74
C PRO A 75 -3.99 -7.45 -13.69
N ALA A 76 -3.77 -8.74 -13.95
CA ALA A 76 -4.82 -9.75 -13.86
C ALA A 76 -5.18 -10.12 -12.41
N ARG A 77 -4.31 -9.77 -11.46
CA ARG A 77 -4.50 -9.98 -10.00
C ARG A 77 -4.71 -8.66 -9.25
N PHE A 78 -4.98 -7.58 -9.98
CA PHE A 78 -5.18 -6.27 -9.37
C PHE A 78 -6.48 -6.24 -8.55
N PRO A 79 -6.47 -5.68 -7.33
CA PRO A 79 -7.62 -5.70 -6.44
C PRO A 79 -8.82 -4.96 -7.03
N THR A 80 -10.02 -5.52 -6.84
CA THR A 80 -11.27 -4.82 -7.18
C THR A 80 -11.69 -3.78 -6.15
N SER A 81 -11.09 -3.79 -4.96
CA SER A 81 -11.26 -2.78 -3.91
C SER A 81 -10.05 -2.79 -2.97
N THR A 82 -9.69 -1.63 -2.42
CA THR A 82 -8.58 -1.49 -1.47
C THR A 82 -9.01 -1.06 -0.08
N LEU A 83 -10.32 -0.89 0.16
CA LEU A 83 -10.85 -0.35 1.40
C LEU A 83 -10.44 -1.19 2.62
N ARG A 84 -10.45 -2.52 2.50
CA ARG A 84 -10.02 -3.41 3.58
C ARG A 84 -8.52 -3.32 3.87
N ALA A 85 -7.70 -3.17 2.84
CA ALA A 85 -6.25 -2.94 3.00
C ALA A 85 -5.97 -1.60 3.70
N LEU A 86 -6.71 -0.54 3.34
CA LEU A 86 -6.61 0.77 3.98
C LEU A 86 -7.12 0.75 5.43
N ALA A 87 -8.19 0.00 5.72
CA ALA A 87 -8.70 -0.19 7.08
C ALA A 87 -7.69 -0.96 7.95
N LEU A 88 -7.09 -2.04 7.43
CA LEU A 88 -6.02 -2.78 8.11
C LEU A 88 -4.83 -1.88 8.45
N THR A 89 -4.42 -1.05 7.50
CA THR A 89 -3.37 -0.04 7.70
C THR A 89 -3.75 0.95 8.80
N GLY A 90 -4.99 1.45 8.81
CA GLY A 90 -5.51 2.33 9.86
C GLY A 90 -5.39 1.71 11.26
N ARG A 91 -5.83 0.46 11.41
CA ARG A 91 -5.70 -0.30 12.67
C ARG A 91 -4.25 -0.50 13.09
N ALA A 92 -3.36 -0.72 12.14
CA ALA A 92 -1.93 -0.82 12.41
C ALA A 92 -1.35 0.47 13.00
N TYR A 93 -1.79 1.64 12.50
CA TYR A 93 -1.41 2.94 13.07
C TYR A 93 -1.97 3.20 14.46
N GLU A 94 -3.10 2.58 14.84
CA GLU A 94 -3.63 2.65 16.21
C GLU A 94 -2.73 1.93 17.22
N GLN A 95 -2.02 0.88 16.80
CA GLN A 95 -1.04 0.22 17.66
C GLN A 95 0.23 1.05 17.82
N SER A 96 0.85 1.46 16.70
CA SER A 96 2.00 2.35 16.71
C SER A 96 2.29 2.94 15.32
N PRO A 97 3.00 4.08 15.22
CA PRO A 97 3.50 4.58 13.95
C PRO A 97 4.35 3.57 13.18
N ALA A 98 5.18 2.78 13.88
CA ALA A 98 6.06 1.80 13.26
C ALA A 98 5.29 0.64 12.63
N THR A 99 4.28 0.10 13.33
CA THR A 99 3.42 -0.97 12.82
C THR A 99 2.60 -0.49 11.63
N GLY A 100 2.01 0.72 11.73
CA GLY A 100 1.26 1.31 10.62
C GLY A 100 2.11 1.56 9.38
N GLU A 101 3.34 2.04 9.55
CA GLU A 101 4.28 2.20 8.45
C GLU A 101 4.64 0.85 7.82
N ALA A 102 4.96 -0.16 8.63
CA ALA A 102 5.33 -1.48 8.15
C ALA A 102 4.22 -2.14 7.32
N VAL A 103 2.97 -2.05 7.78
CA VAL A 103 1.80 -2.57 7.07
C VAL A 103 1.53 -1.79 5.78
N ALA A 104 1.63 -0.45 5.82
CA ALA A 104 1.44 0.39 4.63
C ALA A 104 2.48 0.07 3.53
N LEU A 105 3.72 -0.23 3.91
CA LEU A 105 4.78 -0.61 2.97
C LEU A 105 4.60 -2.05 2.47
N GLU A 106 4.25 -3.00 3.35
CA GLU A 106 4.07 -4.40 2.96
C GLU A 106 2.90 -4.58 1.99
N LEU A 107 1.76 -3.91 2.20
CA LEU A 107 0.63 -4.02 1.28
C LEU A 107 0.98 -3.52 -0.12
N ARG A 108 1.79 -2.46 -0.22
CA ARG A 108 2.30 -1.98 -1.52
C ARG A 108 3.30 -2.92 -2.15
N ASP A 109 4.21 -3.48 -1.35
CA ASP A 109 5.16 -4.50 -1.81
C ASP A 109 4.44 -5.73 -2.37
N ARG A 110 3.41 -6.20 -1.66
CA ARG A 110 2.55 -7.31 -2.11
C ARG A 110 1.85 -7.00 -3.44
N LEU A 111 1.25 -5.82 -3.55
CA LEU A 111 0.58 -5.41 -4.78
C LEU A 111 1.55 -5.24 -5.95
N PHE A 112 2.59 -4.43 -5.77
CA PHE A 112 3.43 -3.95 -6.87
C PHE A 112 4.64 -4.84 -7.15
N GLU A 113 5.24 -5.44 -6.11
CA GLU A 113 6.47 -6.22 -6.27
C GLU A 113 6.20 -7.74 -6.30
N ARG A 114 5.07 -8.19 -5.75
CA ARG A 114 4.74 -9.63 -5.66
C ARG A 114 3.49 -10.03 -6.46
N GLY A 115 2.75 -9.07 -7.01
CA GLY A 115 1.56 -9.32 -7.82
C GLY A 115 0.44 -10.01 -7.05
N GLU A 116 0.30 -9.71 -5.76
CA GLU A 116 -0.74 -10.25 -4.89
C GLU A 116 -1.94 -9.32 -4.82
N ASP A 117 -3.14 -9.90 -4.82
CA ASP A 117 -4.40 -9.18 -4.63
C ASP A 117 -4.54 -8.80 -3.16
N ILE A 118 -4.33 -7.52 -2.84
CA ILE A 118 -4.48 -6.99 -1.47
C ILE A 118 -5.94 -6.72 -1.08
N GLY A 119 -6.91 -7.02 -1.94
CA GLY A 119 -8.32 -7.15 -1.59
C GLY A 119 -8.71 -8.55 -1.10
N ASP A 120 -7.85 -9.56 -1.34
CA ASP A 120 -8.06 -10.94 -0.93
C ASP A 120 -8.00 -11.07 0.61
N PRO A 121 -9.06 -11.61 1.27
CA PRO A 121 -9.06 -11.85 2.70
C PRO A 121 -7.89 -12.68 3.22
N ASP A 122 -7.40 -13.66 2.46
CA ASP A 122 -6.31 -14.53 2.89
C ASP A 122 -4.96 -13.77 2.89
N VAL A 123 -4.75 -12.90 1.89
CA VAL A 123 -3.58 -12.02 1.84
C VAL A 123 -3.61 -11.03 3.01
N LEU A 124 -4.76 -10.42 3.28
CA LEU A 124 -4.93 -9.49 4.40
C LEU A 124 -4.76 -10.17 5.77
N ALA A 125 -5.28 -11.39 5.94
CA ALA A 125 -5.10 -12.17 7.16
C ALA A 125 -3.63 -12.53 7.40
N ALA A 126 -2.88 -12.84 6.33
CA ALA A 126 -1.45 -13.10 6.41
C ALA A 126 -0.66 -11.85 6.86
N VAL A 127 -0.97 -10.67 6.31
CA VAL A 127 -0.38 -9.39 6.74
C VAL A 127 -0.72 -9.10 8.20
N ALA A 128 -1.99 -9.22 8.58
CA ALA A 128 -2.43 -8.99 9.95
C ALA A 128 -1.69 -9.89 10.95
N THR A 129 -1.57 -11.18 10.64
CA THR A 129 -0.86 -12.16 11.47
C THR A 129 0.62 -11.80 11.60
N ALA A 130 1.28 -11.43 10.50
CA ALA A 130 2.69 -11.05 10.49
C ALA A 130 2.99 -9.82 11.38
N HIS A 131 2.03 -8.91 11.51
CA HIS A 131 2.16 -7.68 12.32
C HIS A 131 1.47 -7.73 13.69
N GLY A 132 0.93 -8.88 14.10
CA GLY A 132 0.25 -9.02 15.39
C GLY A 132 -1.05 -8.20 15.51
N LEU A 133 -1.74 -7.98 14.38
CA LEU A 133 -3.01 -7.27 14.35
C LEU A 133 -4.16 -8.24 14.62
N ALA A 134 -5.10 -7.83 15.48
CA ALA A 134 -6.33 -8.59 15.68
C ALA A 134 -7.22 -8.44 14.43
N MET A 135 -7.57 -9.56 13.80
CA MET A 135 -8.63 -9.59 12.79
C MET A 135 -9.98 -9.62 13.51
N GLU A 136 -10.85 -8.65 13.23
CA GLU A 136 -12.24 -8.74 13.69
C GLU A 136 -12.94 -9.80 12.81
N ALA A 137 -13.66 -10.72 13.44
CA ALA A 137 -14.51 -11.64 12.72
C ALA A 137 -15.74 -10.88 12.20
N GLY A 138 -15.69 -10.46 10.94
CA GLY A 138 -16.84 -9.93 10.21
C GLY A 138 -16.78 -8.43 9.93
N ASP A 139 -16.09 -8.05 8.85
CA ASP A 139 -16.38 -6.79 8.15
C ASP A 139 -17.15 -7.13 6.86
N ASP A 140 -18.45 -7.38 7.05
CA ASP A 140 -19.46 -7.12 6.03
C ASP A 140 -19.49 -5.59 5.82
N LEU A 141 -18.53 -5.08 5.05
CA LEU A 141 -18.75 -3.83 4.34
C LEU A 141 -19.94 -4.05 3.40
N PRO A 142 -20.95 -3.15 3.38
CA PRO A 142 -22.13 -3.35 2.57
C PRO A 142 -21.74 -3.56 1.10
N ARG A 143 -22.30 -4.63 0.50
CA ARG A 143 -22.19 -4.92 -0.93
C ARG A 143 -22.81 -3.84 -1.78
#